data_AF-A0A166W358-F1
#
_entry.id   AF-A0A166W358-F1
#
_cell.length_a   1.000
_cell.length_b   1.000
_cell.length_c   1.000
_cell.angle_alpha   90.00
_cell.angle_beta   90.00
_cell.angle_gamma   90.00
#
_symmetry.space_group_name_H-M   'P 1'
#
loop_
_entity.id
_entity.type
_entity.pdbx_description
1 polymer ?
#
loop_
_entity_poly.entity_id
_entity_poly.type
_entity_poly.pdbx_seq_one_letter_code
_entity_poly.pdbx_strand_id
1 'polypeptide(L)'
;MKTVREFLPATLKAASNSSPKRASTPQYAIRTIATAARRRPQTQIACNSCRRRKSKCDGLRPACSLCAGKGRTTCEYDAGPDVTRFAALKSKHEELQRRLALLEELFRLLFTRSYGESIEIIRRMRATDMEIDFENLVKFIRNGDMLVHLASTQSKQKPSLSGGPN
;
A
#
# COMPACT_ATOMS: atom_id res chain seq x y z
N MET A 1 -14.03 -21.02 -18.14
CA MET A 1 -14.18 -21.77 -16.86
C MET A 1 -12.79 -22.25 -16.46
N LYS A 2 -12.14 -21.61 -15.48
CA LYS A 2 -10.77 -21.96 -15.06
C LYS A 2 -10.87 -22.77 -13.77
N THR A 3 -10.47 -24.04 -13.85
CA THR A 3 -10.57 -25.04 -12.79
C THR A 3 -9.54 -24.80 -11.69
N VAL A 4 -9.96 -25.03 -10.46
CA VAL A 4 -9.20 -24.86 -9.21
C VAL A 4 -8.12 -25.95 -9.14
N ARG A 5 -6.88 -25.58 -8.82
CA ARG A 5 -5.82 -26.54 -8.46
C ARG A 5 -5.91 -26.83 -6.97
N GLU A 6 -6.36 -28.04 -6.64
CA GLU A 6 -6.29 -28.62 -5.30
C GLU A 6 -4.83 -28.80 -4.85
N PHE A 7 -4.58 -28.45 -3.59
CA PHE A 7 -3.31 -28.69 -2.90
C PHE A 7 -3.40 -30.03 -2.16
N LEU A 8 -2.58 -31.01 -2.56
CA LEU A 8 -2.36 -32.25 -1.80
C LEU A 8 -1.03 -32.19 -1.02
N PRO A 9 -0.95 -32.80 0.18
CA PRO A 9 0.20 -32.71 1.06
C PRO A 9 1.34 -33.66 0.64
N ALA A 10 2.58 -33.21 0.81
CA ALA A 10 3.78 -33.98 0.51
C ALA A 10 4.01 -35.09 1.55
N THR A 11 4.23 -36.31 1.08
CA THR A 11 4.60 -37.47 1.89
C THR A 11 6.07 -37.42 2.29
N LEU A 12 6.34 -37.67 3.57
CA LEU A 12 7.69 -37.83 4.12
C LEU A 12 8.27 -39.15 3.64
N LYS A 13 9.43 -39.11 2.96
CA LYS A 13 10.25 -40.30 2.68
C LYS A 13 11.58 -40.18 3.42
N ALA A 14 11.79 -41.12 4.34
CA ALA A 14 13.03 -41.35 5.06
C ALA A 14 14.14 -41.79 4.10
N ALA A 15 15.31 -41.17 4.21
CA ALA A 15 16.52 -41.58 3.51
C ALA A 15 17.51 -42.15 4.53
N SER A 16 17.73 -43.46 4.44
CA SER A 16 18.78 -44.24 5.08
C SER A 16 20.11 -43.96 4.37
N ASN A 17 21.10 -43.39 5.08
CA ASN A 17 22.45 -43.19 4.56
C ASN A 17 23.43 -44.19 5.19
N SER A 18 23.90 -45.12 4.37
CA SER A 18 25.07 -45.96 4.62
C SER A 18 26.35 -45.14 4.48
N SER A 19 27.21 -45.24 5.49
CA SER A 19 28.57 -44.69 5.47
C SER A 19 29.51 -45.53 4.60
N PRO A 20 30.53 -44.92 4.01
CA PRO A 20 31.85 -45.54 4.08
C PRO A 20 32.91 -44.56 4.58
N LYS A 21 33.66 -45.04 5.58
CA LYS A 21 34.88 -44.42 6.11
C LYS A 21 35.94 -44.35 5.01
N ARG A 22 36.63 -43.22 4.87
CA ARG A 22 37.94 -43.20 4.19
C ARG A 22 38.95 -42.34 4.96
N ALA A 23 40.17 -42.86 4.92
CA ALA A 23 41.27 -42.69 5.84
C ALA A 23 41.86 -41.28 5.94
N SER A 24 42.40 -41.03 7.13
CA SER A 24 43.21 -39.92 7.57
C SER A 24 44.53 -39.79 6.78
N THR A 25 44.87 -38.58 6.37
CA THR A 25 46.26 -38.17 6.15
C THR A 25 46.47 -36.79 6.80
N PRO A 26 47.51 -36.60 7.64
CA PRO A 26 47.74 -35.35 8.33
C PRO A 26 48.60 -34.43 7.45
N GLN A 27 47.98 -33.47 6.77
CA GLN A 27 48.71 -32.40 6.12
C GLN A 27 48.68 -31.16 7.01
N TYR A 28 49.86 -30.83 7.52
CA TYR A 28 50.18 -29.70 8.39
C TYR A 28 49.92 -28.39 7.63
N ALA A 29 48.68 -27.89 7.67
CA ALA A 29 48.33 -26.60 7.09
C ALA A 29 48.41 -25.52 8.17
N ILE A 30 49.39 -24.63 7.98
CA ILE A 30 49.69 -23.44 8.76
C ILE A 30 48.41 -22.67 9.07
N ARG A 31 48.10 -22.53 10.37
CA ARG A 31 46.93 -21.80 10.85
C ARG A 31 47.24 -20.29 10.79
N THR A 32 47.06 -19.68 9.63
CA THR A 32 47.02 -18.22 9.54
C THR A 32 45.83 -17.75 10.38
N ILE A 33 46.11 -17.05 11.48
CA ILE A 33 45.10 -16.41 12.31
C ILE A 33 44.51 -15.28 11.46
N ALA A 34 43.47 -15.60 10.70
CA ALA A 34 42.65 -14.59 10.04
C ALA A 34 42.08 -13.71 11.15
N THR A 35 42.58 -12.47 11.24
CA THR A 35 42.02 -11.39 12.05
C THR A 35 40.51 -11.45 11.93
N ALA A 36 39.82 -11.61 13.06
CA ALA A 36 38.36 -11.74 13.12
C ALA A 36 37.73 -10.65 12.26
N ALA A 37 37.31 -11.03 11.05
CA ALA A 37 36.68 -10.11 10.12
C ALA A 37 35.47 -9.55 10.85
N ARG A 38 35.46 -8.22 11.09
CA ARG A 38 34.33 -7.50 11.69
C ARG A 38 33.08 -8.05 11.02
N ARG A 39 32.25 -8.77 11.79
CA ARG A 39 31.01 -9.35 11.26
C ARG A 39 30.23 -8.17 10.70
N ARG A 40 30.13 -8.10 9.37
CA ARG A 40 29.42 -7.02 8.69
C ARG A 40 28.02 -6.93 9.31
N PRO A 41 27.54 -5.73 9.67
CA PRO A 41 26.27 -5.55 10.34
C PRO A 41 25.19 -6.31 9.56
N GLN A 42 24.51 -7.22 10.24
CA GLN A 42 23.46 -8.02 9.64
C GLN A 42 22.32 -7.08 9.26
N THR A 43 22.05 -6.95 7.96
CA THR A 43 20.93 -6.13 7.50
C THR A 43 19.61 -6.75 7.98
N GLN A 44 18.73 -5.92 8.52
CA GLN A 44 17.38 -6.33 8.94
C GLN A 44 16.44 -6.52 7.74
N ILE A 45 16.76 -5.93 6.57
CA ILE A 45 15.92 -5.94 5.38
C ILE A 45 16.75 -6.36 4.18
N ALA A 46 16.48 -7.56 3.65
CA ALA A 46 17.02 -8.00 2.36
C ALA A 46 16.23 -7.40 1.18
N CYS A 47 16.89 -7.15 0.05
CA CYS A 47 16.24 -6.71 -1.20
C CYS A 47 15.32 -7.80 -1.77
N ASN A 48 14.43 -7.40 -2.67
CA ASN A 48 13.42 -8.29 -3.27
C ASN A 48 14.04 -9.47 -4.03
N SER A 49 15.10 -9.23 -4.80
CA SER A 49 15.78 -10.28 -5.56
C SER A 49 16.53 -11.26 -4.66
N CYS A 50 17.16 -10.81 -3.56
CA CYS A 50 17.78 -11.70 -2.59
C CYS A 50 16.76 -12.51 -1.79
N ARG A 51 15.61 -11.91 -1.43
CA ARG A 51 14.50 -12.64 -0.79
C ARG A 51 13.97 -13.76 -1.68
N ARG A 52 13.65 -13.43 -2.95
CA ARG A 52 13.16 -14.42 -3.93
C ARG A 52 14.14 -15.57 -4.13
N ARG A 53 15.45 -15.29 -4.11
CA ARG A 53 16.52 -16.27 -4.28
C ARG A 53 16.99 -16.93 -2.97
N LYS A 54 16.42 -16.55 -1.82
CA LYS A 54 16.84 -16.98 -0.47
C LYS A 54 18.35 -16.83 -0.22
N SER A 55 18.97 -15.80 -0.81
CA SER A 55 20.41 -15.55 -0.72
C SER A 55 20.72 -14.48 0.33
N LYS A 56 21.93 -14.55 0.91
CA LYS A 56 22.40 -13.53 1.87
C LYS A 56 22.44 -12.15 1.20
N CYS A 57 21.72 -11.20 1.78
CA CYS A 57 21.76 -9.79 1.38
C CYS A 57 22.61 -9.02 2.40
N ASP A 58 23.42 -8.11 1.90
CA ASP A 58 24.27 -7.20 2.68
C ASP A 58 23.61 -5.84 2.93
N GLY A 59 22.46 -5.55 2.30
CA GLY A 59 21.65 -4.38 2.62
C GLY A 59 22.13 -3.05 2.02
N LEU A 60 23.24 -3.03 1.27
CA LEU A 60 23.76 -1.82 0.64
C LEU A 60 22.74 -1.20 -0.33
N ARG A 61 22.72 0.14 -0.38
CA ARG A 61 21.90 0.96 -1.29
C ARG A 61 22.83 1.77 -2.21
N PRO A 62 22.48 2.01 -3.48
CA PRO A 62 21.23 1.66 -4.16
C PRO A 62 21.11 0.17 -4.57
N ALA A 63 22.20 -0.57 -4.61
CA ALA A 63 22.19 -2.01 -4.92
C ALA A 63 23.06 -2.80 -3.93
N CYS A 64 22.58 -3.97 -3.53
CA CYS A 64 23.31 -4.90 -2.66
C CYS A 64 24.47 -5.56 -3.45
N SER A 65 25.57 -5.95 -2.81
CA SER A 65 26.78 -6.46 -3.50
C SER A 65 26.46 -7.66 -4.42
N LEU A 66 25.53 -8.52 -3.98
CA LEU A 66 25.12 -9.68 -4.77
C LEU A 66 24.36 -9.29 -6.05
N CYS A 67 23.55 -8.23 -5.99
CA CYS A 67 22.81 -7.75 -7.15
C CYS A 67 23.68 -6.91 -8.08
N ALA A 68 24.56 -6.07 -7.51
CA ALA A 68 25.53 -5.29 -8.25
C ALA A 68 26.46 -6.20 -9.07
N GLY A 69 27.02 -7.24 -8.46
CA GLY A 69 27.90 -8.19 -9.15
C GLY A 69 27.22 -9.03 -10.25
N LYS A 70 25.88 -9.12 -10.26
CA LYS A 70 25.13 -9.82 -11.31
C LYS A 70 24.79 -8.94 -12.51
N GLY A 71 24.91 -7.62 -12.40
CA GLY A 71 24.76 -6.65 -13.49
C GLY A 71 23.36 -6.54 -14.15
N ARG A 72 22.52 -7.57 -14.09
CA ARG A 72 21.20 -7.67 -14.76
C ARG A 72 20.03 -7.89 -13.80
N THR A 73 20.26 -7.75 -12.49
CA THR A 73 19.20 -7.96 -11.48
C THR A 73 18.71 -6.62 -10.94
N THR A 74 17.40 -6.35 -11.04
CA THR A 74 16.77 -5.22 -10.36
C THR A 74 16.88 -5.39 -8.84
N CYS A 75 17.62 -4.49 -8.20
CA CYS A 75 17.81 -4.48 -6.75
C CYS A 75 16.87 -3.45 -6.13
N GLU A 76 15.70 -3.91 -5.70
CA GLU A 76 14.67 -3.05 -5.14
C GLU A 76 14.34 -3.45 -3.71
N TYR A 77 14.02 -2.46 -2.89
CA TYR A 77 13.61 -2.62 -1.51
C TYR A 77 12.21 -2.03 -1.34
N ASP A 78 11.30 -2.80 -0.75
CA ASP A 78 9.91 -2.40 -0.51
C ASP A 78 9.74 -1.25 0.52
N ALA A 79 10.81 -0.87 1.22
CA ALA A 79 10.77 0.18 2.23
C ALA A 79 12.13 0.88 2.37
N GLY A 80 12.07 2.13 2.81
CA GLY A 80 13.23 2.96 3.14
C GLY A 80 14.08 2.36 4.28
N PRO A 81 15.32 2.85 4.47
CA PRO A 81 16.24 2.31 5.48
C PRO A 81 15.69 2.41 6.91
N ASP A 82 14.89 3.44 7.21
CA ASP A 82 14.39 3.74 8.56
C ASP A 82 12.98 3.21 8.86
N VAL A 83 12.29 2.69 7.84
CA VAL A 83 10.92 2.20 7.97
C VAL A 83 10.90 0.71 7.66
N THR A 84 10.48 -0.10 8.61
CA THR A 84 10.30 -1.53 8.34
C THR A 84 9.24 -1.71 7.24
N ARG A 85 9.42 -2.70 6.36
CA ARG A 85 8.41 -3.06 5.34
C ARG A 85 7.01 -3.22 5.94
N PHE A 86 6.94 -3.78 7.15
CA PHE A 86 5.68 -3.94 7.86
C PHE A 86 5.05 -2.58 8.21
N ALA A 87 5.82 -1.62 8.73
CA ALA A 87 5.34 -0.27 9.00
C ALA A 87 4.89 0.46 7.73
N ALA A 88 5.68 0.39 6.64
CA ALA A 88 5.29 0.99 5.36
C ALA A 88 3.98 0.39 4.79
N LEU A 89 3.84 -0.94 4.83
CA LEU A 89 2.62 -1.63 4.42
C LEU A 89 1.44 -1.27 5.33
N LYS A 90 1.66 -1.17 6.64
CA LYS A 90 0.65 -0.79 7.61
C LYS A 90 0.15 0.64 7.36
N SER A 91 1.05 1.60 7.20
CA SER A 91 0.67 2.99 6.89
C SER A 91 -0.10 3.11 5.59
N LYS A 92 0.32 2.39 4.54
CA LYS A 92 -0.42 2.35 3.27
C LYS A 92 -1.78 1.70 3.42
N HIS A 93 -1.88 0.63 4.23
CA HIS A 93 -3.15 -0.02 4.51
C HIS A 93 -4.11 0.93 5.24
N GLU A 94 -3.63 1.62 6.28
CA GLU A 94 -4.39 2.62 7.02
C GLU A 94 -4.83 3.79 6.13
N GLU A 95 -3.97 4.25 5.21
CA GLU A 95 -4.32 5.27 4.22
C GLU A 95 -5.42 4.82 3.26
N LEU A 96 -5.29 3.61 2.70
CA LEU A 96 -6.32 3.04 1.82
C LEU A 96 -7.63 2.84 2.57
N GLN A 97 -7.59 2.35 3.80
CA GLN A 97 -8.77 2.19 4.65
C GLN A 97 -9.45 3.53 4.95
N ARG A 98 -8.68 4.58 5.25
CA ARG A 98 -9.22 5.94 5.41
C ARG A 98 -9.91 6.43 4.14
N ARG A 99 -9.29 6.25 2.98
CA ARG A 99 -9.87 6.68 1.69
C ARG A 99 -11.16 5.93 1.37
N LEU A 100 -11.21 4.63 1.65
CA LEU A 100 -12.43 3.84 1.49
C LEU A 100 -13.55 4.32 2.42
N ALA A 101 -13.27 4.54 3.70
CA ALA A 101 -14.26 5.04 4.66
C ALA A 101 -14.86 6.39 4.23
N LEU A 102 -14.05 7.27 3.64
CA LEU A 102 -14.52 8.56 3.13
C LEU A 102 -15.38 8.43 1.87
N LEU A 103 -15.07 7.48 0.98
CA LEU A 103 -15.92 7.18 -0.19
C LEU A 103 -17.28 6.63 0.25
N GLU A 104 -17.27 5.68 1.18
CA GLU A 104 -18.51 5.14 1.77
C GLU A 104 -19.34 6.25 2.43
N GLU A 105 -18.70 7.15 3.17
CA GLU A 105 -19.35 8.30 3.79
C GLU A 105 -19.94 9.27 2.75
N LEU A 106 -19.22 9.56 1.66
CA LEU A 106 -19.72 10.40 0.58
C LEU A 106 -20.96 9.77 -0.08
N PHE A 107 -20.91 8.48 -0.39
CA PHE A 107 -22.07 7.77 -0.93
C PHE A 107 -23.24 7.80 0.06
N ARG A 108 -22.98 7.55 1.34
CA ARG A 108 -23.99 7.65 2.38
C ARG A 108 -24.63 9.05 2.41
N LEU A 109 -23.83 10.11 2.30
CA LEU A 109 -24.32 11.49 2.25
C LEU A 109 -25.17 11.73 1.00
N LEU A 110 -24.74 11.26 -0.18
CA LEU A 110 -25.53 11.37 -1.42
C LEU A 110 -26.90 10.67 -1.33
N PHE A 111 -26.97 9.53 -0.63
CA PHE A 111 -28.20 8.75 -0.49
C PHE A 111 -29.11 9.18 0.67
N THR A 112 -28.55 9.73 1.75
CA THR A 112 -29.34 10.07 2.96
C THR A 112 -29.89 11.50 2.92
N ARG A 113 -29.24 12.39 2.16
CA ARG A 113 -29.60 13.81 2.07
C ARG A 113 -30.77 14.03 1.11
N SER A 114 -31.43 15.17 1.25
CA SER A 114 -32.52 15.56 0.34
C SER A 114 -31.99 15.74 -1.08
N TYR A 115 -32.87 15.64 -2.08
CA TYR A 115 -32.49 15.78 -3.49
C TYR A 115 -31.74 17.09 -3.78
N GLY A 116 -32.17 18.21 -3.21
CA GLY A 116 -31.50 19.50 -3.38
C GLY A 116 -30.08 19.52 -2.81
N GLU A 117 -29.89 18.94 -1.63
CA GLU A 117 -28.56 18.79 -1.02
C GLU A 117 -27.66 17.86 -1.84
N SER A 118 -28.18 16.74 -2.34
CA SER A 118 -27.42 15.80 -3.17
C SER A 118 -26.95 16.42 -4.48
N ILE A 119 -27.75 17.31 -5.10
CA ILE A 119 -27.32 18.06 -6.29
C ILE A 119 -26.17 19.02 -5.96
N GLU A 120 -26.21 19.70 -4.81
CA GLU A 120 -25.11 20.58 -4.39
C GLU A 120 -23.83 19.80 -4.09
N ILE A 121 -23.96 18.63 -3.47
CA ILE A 121 -22.84 17.70 -3.28
C ILE A 121 -22.21 17.34 -4.63
N ILE A 122 -23.02 16.93 -5.62
CA ILE A 122 -22.54 16.59 -6.96
C ILE A 122 -21.91 17.79 -7.66
N ARG A 123 -22.48 18.99 -7.52
CA ARG A 123 -21.91 20.22 -8.09
C ARG A 123 -20.51 20.49 -7.55
N ARG A 124 -20.32 20.35 -6.24
CA ARG A 124 -19.00 20.50 -5.61
C ARG A 124 -18.03 19.41 -6.03
N MET A 125 -18.46 18.15 -6.07
CA MET A 125 -17.63 17.05 -6.59
C MET A 125 -17.09 17.33 -8.00
N ARG A 126 -17.88 17.99 -8.86
CA ARG A 126 -17.45 18.37 -10.22
C ARG A 126 -16.52 19.58 -10.25
N ALA A 127 -16.51 20.41 -9.21
CA ALA A 127 -15.70 21.63 -9.11
C ALA A 127 -14.39 21.43 -8.31
N THR A 128 -14.22 20.28 -7.65
CA THR A 128 -13.05 19.95 -6.83
C THR A 128 -12.16 18.93 -7.53
N ASP A 129 -10.84 19.08 -7.36
CA ASP A 129 -9.91 18.02 -7.75
C ASP A 129 -9.95 16.87 -6.72
N MET A 130 -10.51 15.73 -7.14
CA MET A 130 -10.75 14.55 -6.31
C MET A 130 -9.46 13.84 -5.87
N GLU A 131 -8.30 14.14 -6.47
CA GLU A 131 -7.03 13.53 -6.06
C GLU A 131 -6.38 14.26 -4.88
N ILE A 132 -6.65 15.56 -4.71
CA ILE A 132 -5.94 16.42 -3.76
C ILE A 132 -6.84 16.77 -2.56
N ASP A 133 -8.13 17.05 -2.79
CA ASP A 133 -9.00 17.68 -1.80
C ASP A 133 -10.19 16.84 -1.34
N PHE A 134 -10.19 15.54 -1.63
CA PHE A 134 -11.30 14.66 -1.31
C PHE A 134 -11.63 14.60 0.20
N GLU A 135 -10.60 14.54 1.05
CA GLU A 135 -10.78 14.57 2.52
C GLU A 135 -11.46 15.86 2.98
N ASN A 136 -11.06 17.00 2.39
CA ASN A 136 -11.61 18.30 2.73
C ASN A 136 -13.06 18.39 2.28
N LEU A 137 -13.35 17.97 1.04
CA LEU A 137 -14.71 17.94 0.48
C LEU A 137 -15.69 17.17 1.37
N VAL A 138 -15.34 15.93 1.77
CA VAL A 138 -16.22 15.12 2.63
C VAL A 138 -16.43 15.76 4.00
N LYS A 139 -15.38 16.37 4.59
CA LYS A 139 -15.50 17.13 5.85
C LYS A 139 -16.43 18.33 5.69
N PHE A 140 -16.30 19.12 4.62
CA PHE A 140 -17.17 20.26 4.33
C PHE A 140 -18.64 19.86 4.17
N ILE A 141 -18.91 18.77 3.44
CA ILE A 141 -20.27 18.25 3.27
C ILE A 141 -20.83 17.75 4.61
N ARG A 142 -20.03 17.03 5.41
CA ARG A 142 -20.42 16.53 6.73
C ARG A 142 -20.76 17.67 7.70
N ASN A 143 -19.91 18.71 7.73
CA ASN A 143 -20.02 19.82 8.66
C ASN A 143 -21.18 20.77 8.35
N GLY A 144 -21.99 20.47 7.32
CA GLY A 144 -23.24 21.16 7.09
C GLY A 144 -23.06 22.55 6.50
N ASP A 145 -22.05 22.74 5.64
CA ASP A 145 -21.89 23.95 4.84
C ASP A 145 -22.91 23.98 3.68
N MET A 146 -24.16 23.85 4.09
CA MET A 146 -25.41 23.91 3.34
C MET A 146 -25.95 25.35 3.35
N LEU A 147 -25.06 26.33 3.55
CA LEU A 147 -25.38 27.74 3.78
C LEU A 147 -25.23 28.62 2.53
N VAL A 148 -25.40 28.09 1.30
CA VAL A 148 -25.20 28.91 0.08
C VAL A 148 -26.24 28.72 -1.02
N HIS A 149 -27.49 28.32 -0.70
CA HIS A 149 -28.62 28.62 -1.61
C HIS A 149 -29.89 29.10 -0.90
N LEU A 150 -29.78 29.71 0.29
CA LEU A 150 -30.84 30.62 0.76
C LEU A 150 -30.94 31.91 -0.10
N ALA A 151 -29.95 32.22 -0.95
CA ALA A 151 -29.85 33.53 -1.62
C ALA A 151 -30.22 33.58 -3.12
N SER A 152 -30.33 32.46 -3.85
CA SER A 152 -30.48 32.52 -5.33
C SER A 152 -31.91 32.34 -5.85
N THR A 153 -32.86 31.85 -5.05
CA THR A 153 -34.25 31.63 -5.52
C THR A 153 -35.31 32.46 -4.78
N GLN A 154 -34.95 33.17 -3.70
CA GLN A 154 -35.91 34.08 -3.01
C GLN A 154 -36.15 35.43 -3.71
N SER A 155 -35.42 35.79 -4.78
CA SER A 155 -35.67 37.03 -5.54
C SER A 155 -36.57 36.87 -6.79
N LYS A 156 -37.16 35.70 -7.05
CA LYS A 156 -38.28 35.59 -8.00
C LYS A 156 -39.53 35.12 -7.27
N GLN A 157 -40.07 36.04 -6.48
CA GLN A 157 -41.40 35.93 -5.88
C GLN A 157 -42.49 35.81 -6.96
N LYS A 158 -43.22 34.69 -6.88
CA LYS A 158 -44.68 34.55 -6.86
C LYS A 158 -45.53 34.90 -8.13
N PRO A 159 -46.27 33.92 -8.68
CA PRO A 159 -47.36 34.11 -9.65
C PRO A 159 -48.77 34.10 -8.99
N SER A 160 -49.68 34.99 -9.43
CA SER A 160 -51.17 34.83 -9.53
C SER A 160 -51.84 36.22 -9.73
N LEU A 161 -52.37 36.54 -10.91
CA LEU A 161 -53.79 36.44 -11.35
C LEU A 161 -54.77 37.41 -10.67
N SER A 162 -55.34 38.35 -11.45
CA SER A 162 -56.79 38.55 -11.63
C SER A 162 -57.08 39.74 -12.56
N GLY A 163 -58.02 39.56 -13.49
CA GLY A 163 -58.58 40.62 -14.32
C GLY A 163 -59.81 41.28 -13.69
N GLY A 164 -60.20 42.44 -14.21
CA GLY A 164 -61.46 43.14 -13.92
C GLY A 164 -61.40 44.63 -14.31
N PRO A 165 -62.52 45.28 -14.68
CA PRO A 165 -62.61 46.14 -15.87
C PRO A 165 -62.68 47.65 -15.61
N ASN A 166 -62.33 48.43 -16.63
CA ASN A 166 -63.08 49.60 -17.14
C ASN A 166 -62.54 50.00 -18.52
#